data_AF-A0A383A640-F1
#
_entry.id   AF-A0A383A640-F1
#
_cell.length_a   1.000
_cell.length_b   1.000
_cell.length_c   1.000
_cell.angle_alpha   90.00
_cell.angle_beta   90.00
_cell.angle_gamma   90.00
#
_symmetry.space_group_name_H-M   'P 1'
#
loop_
_entity.id
_entity.type
_entity.pdbx_description
1 polymer ?
#
loop_
_entity_poly.entity_id
_entity_poly.type
_entity_poly.pdbx_seq_one_letter_code
_entity_poly.pdbx_strand_id
1 'polypeptide(L)'
;MAIVKQPDWVVDLDELGLIRSLNWFNLNRTTRFAKKEFVNYIKSNKLCDDKYLKQDFDFVATDGFVSSLLSQGFSIPHSSLIYFNRNIQETINSLIEKYNSKDKTRAKIVDNGPKVDLTLGLVEHEIDDFLEDFSSEFSMIEFLAGNSVGVNIAKRYGKFYQKYLNEVLESFDKKCRQLKEGYSFAGKRQLNKYVK
;
A
#
# COMPACT_ATOMS: atom_id res chain seq x y z
N MET A 1 1.11 9.50 31.29
CA MET A 1 2.45 9.98 31.69
C MET A 1 2.39 11.49 31.78
N ALA A 2 2.77 12.07 32.92
CA ALA A 2 2.89 13.52 33.06
C ALA A 2 3.94 14.03 32.07
N ILE A 3 3.61 15.11 31.33
CA ILE A 3 4.55 15.75 30.42
C ILE A 3 5.55 16.51 31.29
N VAL A 4 6.72 15.91 31.54
CA VAL A 4 7.82 16.60 32.22
C VAL A 4 8.21 17.81 31.36
N LYS A 5 8.28 18.98 32.01
CA LYS A 5 8.68 20.23 31.36
C LYS A 5 10.13 20.08 30.87
N GLN A 6 10.38 20.54 29.64
CA GLN A 6 11.73 20.59 29.10
C GLN A 6 12.59 21.50 29.99
N PRO A 7 13.83 21.08 30.34
CA PRO A 7 14.74 21.93 31.10
C PRO A 7 15.14 23.15 30.27
N ASP A 8 15.41 24.26 30.95
CA ASP A 8 15.91 25.48 30.32
C ASP A 8 17.40 25.26 29.97
N TRP A 9 17.68 24.84 28.73
CA TRP A 9 19.03 24.65 28.21
C TRP A 9 19.58 25.95 27.63
N VAL A 10 20.91 26.04 27.53
CA VAL A 10 21.58 27.11 26.78
C VAL A 10 21.29 26.91 25.30
N VAL A 11 21.06 28.02 24.57
CA VAL A 11 20.74 28.00 23.13
C VAL A 11 21.86 27.34 22.32
N ASP A 12 23.10 27.67 22.63
CA ASP A 12 24.28 27.04 22.05
C ASP A 12 24.72 25.85 22.90
N LEU A 13 24.45 24.64 22.41
CA LEU A 13 24.79 23.40 23.10
C LEU A 13 26.22 22.99 22.75
N ASP A 14 27.01 22.72 23.79
CA ASP A 14 28.26 21.96 23.68
C ASP A 14 27.97 20.44 23.60
N GLU A 15 29.01 19.61 23.43
CA GLU A 15 28.84 18.16 23.31
C GLU A 15 28.14 17.56 24.55
N LEU A 16 28.47 18.04 25.74
CA LEU A 16 27.85 17.59 26.99
C LEU A 16 26.39 18.04 27.10
N GLY A 17 26.09 19.28 26.69
CA GLY A 17 24.74 19.81 26.62
C GLY A 17 23.85 19.01 25.67
N LEU A 18 24.38 18.64 24.50
CA LEU A 18 23.69 17.78 23.55
C LEU A 18 23.45 16.38 24.14
N ILE A 19 24.44 15.75 24.78
CA ILE A 19 24.25 14.43 25.40
C ILE A 19 23.18 14.48 26.49
N ARG A 20 23.19 15.52 27.33
CA ARG A 20 22.18 15.71 28.40
C ARG A 20 20.78 15.90 27.82
N SER A 21 20.64 16.69 26.76
CA SER A 21 19.34 16.91 26.13
C SER A 21 18.80 15.64 25.48
N LEU A 22 19.64 14.89 24.76
CA LEU A 22 19.27 13.60 24.17
C LEU A 22 18.88 12.56 25.23
N ASN A 23 19.61 12.48 26.34
CA ASN A 23 19.25 11.60 27.45
C ASN A 23 17.89 11.99 28.07
N TRP A 24 17.64 13.29 28.24
CA TRP A 24 16.34 13.76 28.71
C TRP A 24 15.22 13.36 27.75
N PHE A 25 15.42 13.54 26.43
CA PHE A 25 14.45 13.11 25.43
C PHE A 25 14.19 11.60 25.48
N ASN A 26 15.23 10.78 25.56
CA ASN A 26 15.10 9.32 25.65
C ASN A 26 14.27 8.86 26.87
N LEU A 27 14.40 9.57 28.00
CA LEU A 27 13.67 9.24 29.23
C LEU A 27 12.23 9.79 29.26
N ASN A 28 11.97 10.92 28.58
CA ASN A 28 10.73 11.69 28.74
C ASN A 28 9.85 11.76 27.47
N ARG A 29 10.34 11.25 26.34
CA ARG A 29 9.64 11.27 25.05
C ARG A 29 9.69 9.90 24.37
N THR A 30 8.68 9.65 23.55
CA THR A 30 8.54 8.40 22.83
C THR A 30 9.17 8.48 21.44
N THR A 31 9.48 7.33 20.85
CA THR A 31 9.93 7.23 19.45
C THR A 31 8.89 7.79 18.47
N ARG A 32 7.59 7.71 18.81
CA ARG A 32 6.51 8.33 18.03
C ARG A 32 6.61 9.85 18.02
N PHE A 33 6.96 10.46 19.15
CA PHE A 33 7.23 11.91 19.21
C PHE A 33 8.44 12.26 18.34
N ALA A 34 9.54 11.52 18.47
CA ALA A 34 10.74 11.75 17.68
C ALA A 34 10.47 11.67 16.16
N LYS A 35 9.75 10.64 15.71
CA LYS A 35 9.38 10.49 14.28
C LYS A 35 8.53 11.66 13.80
N LYS A 36 7.60 12.16 14.63
CA LYS A 36 6.78 13.33 14.30
C LYS A 36 7.63 14.59 14.13
N GLU A 37 8.51 14.87 15.07
CA GLU A 37 9.39 16.04 15.04
C GLU A 37 10.36 15.98 13.84
N PHE A 38 10.88 14.80 13.52
CA PHE A 38 11.72 14.58 12.35
C PHE A 38 10.99 14.95 11.04
N VAL A 39 9.77 14.43 10.86
CA VAL A 39 8.94 14.74 9.68
C VAL A 39 8.60 16.22 9.62
N ASN A 40 8.27 16.84 10.76
CA ASN A 40 8.00 18.27 10.82
C ASN A 40 9.23 19.09 10.41
N TYR A 41 10.43 18.72 10.87
CA TYR A 41 11.66 19.40 10.53
C TYR A 41 11.94 19.33 9.02
N ILE A 42 11.79 18.16 8.40
CA ILE A 42 11.94 17.99 6.94
C ILE A 42 10.99 18.90 6.18
N LYS A 43 9.72 18.99 6.63
CA LYS A 43 8.69 19.82 6.00
C LYS A 43 8.96 21.31 6.13
N SER A 44 9.25 21.77 7.35
CA SER A 44 9.54 23.18 7.64
C SER A 44 10.74 23.69 6.84
N ASN A 45 11.76 22.84 6.67
CA ASN A 45 12.96 23.15 5.90
C ASN A 45 12.84 22.80 4.40
N LYS A 46 11.69 22.30 3.94
CA LYS A 46 11.43 21.91 2.55
C LYS A 46 12.51 21.00 1.96
N LEU A 47 13.02 20.06 2.75
CA LEU A 47 14.12 19.18 2.33
C LEU A 47 13.66 18.08 1.37
N CYS A 48 12.35 17.78 1.33
CA CYS A 48 11.78 16.72 0.49
C CYS A 48 10.28 16.97 0.25
N ASP A 49 9.72 16.42 -0.84
CA ASP A 49 8.28 16.49 -1.11
C ASP A 49 7.48 15.65 -0.10
N ASP A 50 6.33 16.19 0.33
CA ASP A 50 5.38 15.52 1.25
C ASP A 50 4.91 14.14 0.77
N LYS A 51 4.96 13.87 -0.54
CA LYS A 51 4.57 12.57 -1.12
C LYS A 51 5.45 11.42 -0.65
N TYR A 52 6.74 11.68 -0.40
CA TYR A 52 7.69 10.65 0.02
C TYR A 52 7.51 10.29 1.51
N LEU A 53 7.11 11.26 2.33
CA LEU A 53 6.95 11.14 3.79
C LEU A 53 5.72 10.32 4.23
N LYS A 54 4.86 9.91 3.29
CA LYS A 54 3.68 9.06 3.57
C LYS A 54 4.03 7.58 3.76
N GLN A 55 5.27 7.20 3.46
CA GLN A 55 5.73 5.82 3.53
C GLN A 55 6.37 5.52 4.88
N ASP A 56 6.40 4.24 5.25
CA ASP A 56 7.23 3.80 6.36
C ASP A 56 8.71 3.79 5.96
N PHE A 57 9.53 4.33 6.87
CA PHE A 57 10.97 4.39 6.76
C PHE A 57 11.60 4.07 8.11
N ASP A 58 12.80 3.53 8.02
CA ASP A 58 13.65 3.26 9.18
C ASP A 58 14.14 4.60 9.73
N PHE A 59 14.02 4.76 11.04
CA PHE A 59 14.19 6.05 11.70
C PHE A 59 14.90 5.84 13.03
N VAL A 60 15.91 6.67 13.27
CA VAL A 60 16.64 6.71 14.54
C VAL A 60 16.05 7.79 15.43
N ALA A 61 15.62 7.44 16.63
CA ALA A 61 14.98 8.37 17.57
C ALA A 61 15.82 9.63 17.84
N THR A 62 17.14 9.47 17.91
CA THR A 62 18.10 10.57 18.07
C THR A 62 17.91 11.65 17.02
N ASP A 63 17.71 11.28 15.74
CA ASP A 63 17.55 12.26 14.66
C ASP A 63 16.28 13.09 14.87
N GLY A 64 15.19 12.48 15.36
CA GLY A 64 13.98 13.23 15.68
C GLY A 64 14.11 14.16 16.87
N PHE A 65 14.92 13.80 17.87
CA PHE A 65 15.20 14.68 18.99
C PHE A 65 16.09 15.86 18.58
N VAL A 66 17.12 15.62 17.75
CA VAL A 66 17.95 16.67 17.14
C VAL A 66 17.10 17.59 16.26
N SER A 67 16.19 17.05 15.44
CA SER A 67 15.21 17.83 14.67
C SER A 67 14.37 18.76 15.54
N SER A 68 13.94 18.29 16.72
CA SER A 68 13.15 19.11 17.65
C SER A 68 13.99 20.25 18.23
N LEU A 69 15.23 19.96 18.65
CA LEU A 69 16.18 20.98 19.13
C LEU A 69 16.42 22.07 18.09
N LEU A 70 16.75 21.69 16.86
CA LEU A 70 17.00 22.63 15.77
C LEU A 70 15.74 23.44 15.40
N SER A 71 14.56 22.81 15.42
CA SER A 71 13.29 23.52 15.17
C SER A 71 12.96 24.56 16.24
N GLN A 72 13.43 24.35 17.47
CA GLN A 72 13.27 25.29 18.58
C GLN A 72 14.35 26.39 18.58
N GLY A 73 15.32 26.34 17.66
CA GLY A 73 16.37 27.34 17.50
C GLY A 73 17.64 27.07 18.30
N PHE A 74 17.82 25.87 18.88
CA PHE A 74 19.08 25.49 19.51
C PHE A 74 20.16 25.25 18.46
N SER A 75 21.40 25.64 18.78
CA SER A 75 22.59 25.29 18.02
C SER A 75 23.23 24.05 18.63
N ILE A 76 23.75 23.16 17.79
CA ILE A 76 24.42 21.91 18.21
C ILE A 76 25.88 21.91 17.73
N PRO A 77 26.76 21.09 18.35
CA PRO A 77 28.14 20.98 17.92
C PRO A 77 28.28 20.64 16.44
N HIS A 78 29.24 21.27 15.76
CA HIS A 78 29.42 21.16 14.31
C HIS A 78 29.60 19.71 13.85
N SER A 79 30.35 18.90 14.59
CA SER A 79 30.54 17.47 14.34
C SER A 79 29.20 16.70 14.29
N SER A 80 28.32 16.99 15.26
CA SER A 80 27.00 16.36 15.37
C SER A 80 26.06 16.86 14.28
N LEU A 81 26.16 18.13 13.89
CA LEU A 81 25.38 18.71 12.79
C LEU A 81 25.72 18.05 11.44
N ILE A 82 27.01 17.82 11.16
CA ILE A 82 27.44 17.11 9.94
C ILE A 82 26.84 15.71 9.91
N TYR A 83 26.96 14.96 11.02
CA TYR A 83 26.43 13.60 11.12
C TYR A 83 24.92 13.57 10.90
N PHE A 84 24.20 14.46 11.56
CA PHE A 84 22.75 14.60 11.44
C PHE A 84 22.32 14.91 10.00
N ASN A 85 22.99 15.87 9.35
CA ASN A 85 22.69 16.21 7.96
C ASN A 85 22.93 15.03 7.02
N ARG A 86 24.00 14.26 7.23
CA ARG A 86 24.26 13.04 6.46
C ARG A 86 23.13 12.02 6.62
N ASN A 87 22.72 11.73 7.86
CA ASN A 87 21.64 10.77 8.13
C ASN A 87 20.30 11.20 7.52
N ILE A 88 19.99 12.50 7.56
CA ILE A 88 18.80 13.04 6.88
C ILE A 88 18.85 12.75 5.39
N GLN A 89 19.98 13.03 4.74
CA GLN A 89 20.12 12.83 3.30
C GLN A 89 19.99 11.34 2.94
N GLU A 90 20.63 10.45 3.70
CA GLU A 90 20.51 9.01 3.51
C GLU A 90 19.04 8.54 3.67
N THR A 91 18.34 9.05 4.69
CA THR A 91 16.92 8.74 4.92
C THR A 91 16.05 9.23 3.76
N ILE A 92 16.26 10.47 3.29
CA ILE A 92 15.52 11.05 2.15
C ILE A 92 15.77 10.24 0.88
N ASN A 93 17.02 9.88 0.60
CA ASN A 93 17.37 9.06 -0.57
C ASN A 93 16.67 7.71 -0.51
N SER A 94 16.69 7.03 0.64
CA SER A 94 16.00 5.75 0.83
C SER A 94 14.49 5.87 0.60
N LEU A 95 13.88 6.99 1.01
CA LEU A 95 12.44 7.27 0.83
C LEU A 95 12.10 7.47 -0.64
N ILE A 96 12.94 8.20 -1.37
CA ILE A 96 12.79 8.44 -2.81
C ILE A 96 12.95 7.13 -3.59
N GLU A 97 13.94 6.30 -3.26
CA GLU A 97 14.15 4.99 -3.86
C GLU A 97 12.98 4.04 -3.61
N LYS A 98 12.47 3.97 -2.36
CA LYS A 98 11.28 3.20 -2.00
C LYS A 98 10.02 3.69 -2.74
N TYR A 99 9.89 5.00 -2.97
CA TYR A 99 8.80 5.57 -3.76
C TYR A 99 8.91 5.16 -5.23
N ASN A 100 10.08 5.37 -5.84
CA ASN A 100 10.31 5.13 -7.26
C ASN A 100 10.26 3.64 -7.61
N SER A 101 10.67 2.75 -6.71
CA SER A 101 10.50 1.30 -6.86
C SER A 101 9.02 0.89 -6.80
N LYS A 102 8.23 1.47 -5.89
CA LYS A 102 6.77 1.28 -5.88
C LYS A 102 6.10 1.81 -7.14
N ASP A 103 6.57 2.94 -7.69
CA ASP A 103 6.05 3.50 -8.93
C ASP A 103 6.43 2.65 -10.16
N LYS A 104 7.60 2.00 -10.16
CA LYS A 104 7.97 1.00 -11.18
C LYS A 104 7.08 -0.25 -11.12
N THR A 105 6.68 -0.71 -9.93
CA THR A 105 5.67 -1.78 -9.80
C THR A 105 4.25 -1.32 -10.08
N ARG A 106 3.97 -0.01 -9.92
CA ARG A 106 2.77 0.65 -10.45
C ARG A 106 3.04 1.22 -11.83
N ALA A 107 3.67 0.44 -12.71
CA ALA A 107 3.64 0.74 -14.13
C ALA A 107 2.19 1.14 -14.47
N LYS A 108 2.02 2.36 -15.00
CA LYS A 108 0.73 2.86 -15.45
C LYS A 108 0.05 1.72 -16.18
N ILE A 109 -1.07 1.24 -15.65
CA ILE A 109 -2.01 0.44 -16.43
C ILE A 109 -2.52 1.42 -17.49
N VAL A 110 -1.76 1.51 -18.58
CA VAL A 110 -2.22 2.12 -19.81
C VAL A 110 -3.42 1.27 -20.19
N ASP A 111 -4.55 1.96 -20.36
CA ASP A 111 -5.79 1.37 -20.84
C ASP A 111 -5.53 0.83 -22.25
N ASN A 112 -5.09 -0.44 -22.32
CA ASN A 112 -4.80 -1.11 -23.57
C ASN A 112 -6.11 -1.65 -24.14
N GLY A 113 -6.97 -0.74 -24.63
CA GLY A 113 -8.25 -1.06 -25.26
C GLY A 113 -8.26 -2.34 -26.12
N PRO A 114 -7.31 -2.56 -27.06
CA PRO A 114 -7.32 -3.76 -27.90
C PRO A 114 -6.87 -5.06 -27.21
N LYS A 115 -6.14 -5.01 -26.08
CA LYS A 115 -5.80 -6.24 -25.32
C LYS A 115 -6.96 -6.71 -24.44
N VAL A 116 -7.80 -5.78 -23.97
CA VAL A 116 -8.98 -6.10 -23.16
C VAL A 116 -10.00 -6.90 -23.96
N ASP A 117 -10.19 -6.59 -25.25
CA ASP A 117 -11.11 -7.31 -26.13
C ASP A 117 -10.67 -8.77 -26.39
N LEU A 118 -9.37 -9.00 -26.66
CA LEU A 118 -8.82 -10.36 -26.81
C LEU A 118 -8.91 -11.16 -25.50
N THR A 119 -8.64 -10.52 -24.37
CA THR A 119 -8.73 -11.16 -23.06
C THR A 119 -10.18 -11.49 -22.70
N LEU A 120 -11.15 -10.66 -23.13
CA LEU A 120 -12.57 -10.95 -22.97
C LEU A 120 -13.00 -12.16 -23.79
N GLY A 121 -12.62 -12.26 -25.06
CA GLY A 121 -12.95 -13.43 -25.88
C GLY A 121 -12.40 -14.74 -25.32
N LEU A 122 -11.19 -14.72 -24.75
CA LEU A 122 -10.61 -15.91 -24.08
C LEU A 122 -11.38 -16.29 -22.82
N VAL A 123 -11.83 -15.29 -22.05
CA VAL A 123 -12.63 -15.54 -20.84
C VAL A 123 -14.02 -16.04 -21.21
N GLU A 124 -14.64 -15.52 -22.27
CA GLU A 124 -15.91 -16.03 -22.79
C GLU A 124 -15.80 -17.50 -23.18
N HIS A 125 -14.75 -17.87 -23.93
CA HIS A 125 -14.51 -19.26 -24.30
C HIS A 125 -14.36 -20.18 -23.09
N GLU A 126 -13.57 -19.79 -22.09
CA GLU A 126 -13.39 -20.58 -20.87
C GLU A 126 -14.67 -20.69 -20.02
N ILE A 127 -15.51 -19.65 -20.04
CA ILE A 127 -16.81 -19.68 -19.37
C ILE A 127 -17.80 -20.57 -20.13
N ASP A 128 -17.82 -20.51 -21.46
CA ASP A 128 -18.68 -21.36 -22.28
C ASP A 128 -18.29 -22.85 -22.09
N ASP A 129 -16.99 -23.16 -22.15
CA ASP A 129 -16.47 -24.51 -21.90
C ASP A 129 -16.85 -24.98 -20.48
N PHE A 130 -16.71 -24.11 -19.47
CA PHE A 130 -17.17 -24.40 -18.12
C PHE A 130 -18.68 -24.68 -18.05
N LEU A 131 -19.49 -23.92 -18.78
CA LEU A 131 -20.93 -24.11 -18.78
C LEU A 131 -21.34 -25.38 -19.51
N GLU A 132 -20.58 -25.89 -20.49
CA GLU A 132 -20.90 -27.14 -21.21
C GLU A 132 -20.78 -28.40 -20.32
N ASP A 133 -19.78 -28.47 -19.45
CA ASP A 133 -19.49 -29.71 -18.72
C ASP A 133 -19.21 -29.55 -17.20
N PHE A 134 -19.10 -28.31 -16.71
CA PHE A 134 -18.73 -27.98 -15.33
C PHE A 134 -17.43 -28.64 -14.86
N SER A 135 -16.49 -28.94 -15.77
CA SER A 135 -15.25 -29.66 -15.49
C SER A 135 -14.02 -28.76 -15.39
N SER A 136 -14.12 -27.49 -15.78
CA SER A 136 -12.97 -26.59 -15.85
C SER A 136 -12.33 -26.28 -14.48
N GLU A 137 -10.99 -26.31 -14.46
CA GLU A 137 -10.14 -25.83 -13.36
C GLU A 137 -9.77 -24.34 -13.51
N PHE A 138 -10.37 -23.65 -14.48
CA PHE A 138 -10.05 -22.28 -14.83
C PHE A 138 -10.21 -21.33 -13.63
N SER A 139 -9.10 -20.67 -13.28
CA SER A 139 -9.07 -19.61 -12.28
C SER A 139 -9.00 -18.25 -12.96
N MET A 140 -10.13 -17.54 -12.98
CA MET A 140 -10.21 -16.17 -13.51
C MET A 140 -9.18 -15.24 -12.86
N ILE A 141 -8.88 -15.46 -11.58
CA ILE A 141 -7.91 -14.66 -10.83
C ILE A 141 -6.49 -14.89 -11.37
N GLU A 142 -6.10 -16.16 -11.55
CA GLU A 142 -4.78 -16.51 -12.09
C GLU A 142 -4.63 -16.09 -13.54
N PHE A 143 -5.68 -16.27 -14.35
CA PHE A 143 -5.71 -15.87 -15.74
C PHE A 143 -5.54 -14.35 -15.91
N LEU A 144 -6.29 -13.54 -15.16
CA LEU A 144 -6.17 -12.08 -15.19
C LEU A 144 -4.81 -11.60 -14.67
N ALA A 145 -4.29 -12.25 -13.61
CA ALA A 145 -2.98 -11.93 -13.06
C ALA A 145 -1.86 -12.24 -14.07
N GLY A 146 -1.90 -13.42 -14.72
CA GLY A 146 -0.94 -13.84 -15.73
C GLY A 146 -0.95 -12.94 -16.98
N ASN A 147 -2.13 -12.43 -17.36
CA ASN A 147 -2.27 -11.51 -18.49
C ASN A 147 -2.02 -10.03 -18.14
N SER A 148 -1.53 -9.74 -16.93
CA SER A 148 -1.26 -8.37 -16.47
C SER A 148 -2.48 -7.43 -16.55
N VAL A 149 -3.68 -7.97 -16.33
CA VAL A 149 -4.92 -7.17 -16.35
C VAL A 149 -5.02 -6.33 -15.08
N GLY A 150 -5.23 -5.03 -15.25
CA GLY A 150 -5.36 -4.10 -14.13
C GLY A 150 -6.60 -4.39 -13.26
N VAL A 151 -6.46 -4.20 -11.94
CA VAL A 151 -7.52 -4.45 -10.94
C VAL A 151 -8.84 -3.76 -11.27
N ASN A 152 -8.80 -2.55 -11.85
CA ASN A 152 -10.02 -1.82 -12.22
C ASN A 152 -10.77 -2.46 -13.40
N ILE A 153 -10.04 -3.08 -14.33
CA ILE A 153 -10.61 -3.79 -15.48
C ILE A 153 -11.09 -5.17 -15.03
N ALA A 154 -10.32 -5.87 -14.19
CA ALA A 154 -10.72 -7.13 -13.53
C ALA A 154 -12.10 -7.02 -12.85
N LYS A 155 -12.36 -5.91 -12.15
CA LYS A 155 -13.67 -5.63 -11.53
C LYS A 155 -14.81 -5.48 -12.55
N ARG A 156 -14.53 -5.05 -13.78
CA ARG A 156 -15.55 -4.96 -14.85
C ARG A 156 -15.92 -6.35 -15.36
N TYR A 157 -14.96 -7.26 -15.51
CA TYR A 157 -15.24 -8.66 -15.88
C TYR A 157 -16.20 -9.33 -14.89
N GLY A 158 -15.96 -9.19 -13.58
CA GLY A 158 -16.87 -9.74 -12.57
C GLY A 158 -18.31 -9.21 -12.68
N LYS A 159 -18.48 -7.92 -13.03
CA LYS A 159 -19.81 -7.35 -13.28
C LYS A 159 -20.45 -7.87 -14.57
N PHE A 160 -19.65 -8.06 -15.61
CA PHE A 160 -20.12 -8.55 -16.91
C PHE A 160 -20.69 -9.97 -16.79
N TYR A 161 -19.97 -10.86 -16.11
CA TYR A 161 -20.38 -12.26 -15.97
C TYR A 161 -21.33 -12.54 -14.79
N GLN A 162 -21.68 -11.52 -14.01
CA GLN A 162 -22.65 -11.64 -12.92
C GLN A 162 -24.00 -12.20 -13.40
N LYS A 163 -24.40 -11.91 -14.65
CA LYS A 163 -25.64 -12.42 -15.25
C LYS A 163 -25.61 -13.95 -15.35
N TYR A 164 -24.52 -14.55 -15.85
CA TYR A 164 -24.39 -16.01 -15.96
C TYR A 164 -24.38 -16.68 -14.59
N LEU A 165 -23.72 -16.08 -13.61
CA LEU A 165 -23.79 -16.57 -12.22
C LEU A 165 -25.24 -16.58 -11.70
N ASN A 166 -26.01 -15.52 -11.97
CA ASN A 166 -27.41 -15.47 -11.59
C ASN A 166 -28.25 -16.54 -12.31
N GLU A 167 -27.97 -16.82 -13.59
CA GLU A 167 -28.64 -17.90 -14.34
C GLU A 167 -28.37 -19.28 -13.72
N VAL A 168 -27.13 -19.55 -13.30
CA VAL A 168 -26.74 -20.78 -12.59
C VAL A 168 -27.41 -20.87 -11.21
N LEU A 169 -27.51 -19.76 -10.48
CA LEU A 169 -28.21 -19.69 -9.19
C LEU A 169 -29.72 -19.94 -9.35
N GLU A 170 -30.34 -19.37 -10.38
CA GLU A 170 -31.77 -19.56 -10.67
C GLU A 170 -32.08 -20.97 -11.18
N SER A 171 -31.18 -21.58 -11.96
CA SER A 171 -31.31 -22.97 -12.41
C SER A 171 -31.24 -23.93 -11.22
N PHE A 172 -30.38 -23.66 -10.24
CA PHE A 172 -30.30 -24.39 -8.99
C PHE A 172 -31.60 -24.31 -8.17
N ASP A 173 -32.19 -23.11 -8.07
CA ASP A 173 -33.48 -22.87 -7.42
C ASP A 173 -34.68 -23.47 -8.18
N LYS A 174 -34.48 -23.91 -9.43
CA LYS A 174 -35.49 -24.50 -10.34
C LYS A 174 -36.71 -23.60 -10.58
N LYS A 175 -36.55 -22.29 -10.42
CA LYS A 175 -37.65 -21.31 -10.57
C LYS A 175 -38.00 -21.05 -12.03
N CYS A 176 -37.02 -21.09 -12.94
CA CYS A 176 -37.23 -20.84 -14.36
C CYS A 176 -37.26 -22.14 -15.17
N ARG A 177 -38.33 -22.35 -15.94
CA ARG A 177 -38.50 -23.56 -16.77
C ARG A 177 -37.43 -23.67 -17.87
N GLN A 178 -37.08 -22.54 -18.51
CA GLN A 178 -36.07 -22.50 -19.58
C GLN A 178 -34.68 -22.80 -19.04
N LEU A 179 -34.30 -22.22 -17.90
CA LEU A 179 -32.99 -22.49 -17.28
C LEU A 179 -32.88 -23.94 -16.78
N LYS A 180 -33.99 -24.52 -16.31
CA LYS A 180 -34.01 -25.94 -15.90
C LYS A 180 -33.77 -26.88 -17.08
N GLU A 181 -34.25 -26.53 -18.26
CA GLU A 181 -34.01 -27.29 -19.50
C GLU A 181 -32.57 -27.07 -19.99
N GLY A 182 -32.13 -25.81 -20.07
CA GLY A 182 -30.79 -25.43 -20.49
C GLY A 182 -29.67 -26.04 -19.65
N TYR A 183 -29.86 -26.19 -18.33
CA TYR A 183 -28.88 -26.78 -17.41
C TYR A 183 -29.24 -28.21 -16.98
N SER A 184 -30.08 -28.91 -17.75
CA SER A 184 -30.56 -30.26 -17.36
C SER A 184 -29.46 -31.33 -17.28
N PHE A 185 -28.34 -31.13 -17.99
CA PHE A 185 -27.15 -31.98 -17.93
C PHE A 185 -26.35 -31.79 -16.63
N ALA A 186 -26.47 -30.63 -15.97
CA ALA A 186 -25.75 -30.32 -14.74
C ALA A 186 -26.49 -30.91 -13.53
N GLY A 187 -25.86 -31.87 -12.85
CA GLY A 187 -26.43 -32.48 -11.66
C GLY A 187 -26.53 -31.48 -10.49
N LYS A 188 -27.54 -31.65 -9.62
CA LYS A 188 -27.72 -30.80 -8.42
C LYS A 188 -26.48 -30.73 -7.51
N ARG A 189 -25.65 -31.78 -7.51
CA ARG A 189 -24.38 -31.85 -6.79
C ARG A 189 -23.29 -30.99 -7.43
N GLN A 190 -23.24 -30.92 -8.77
CA GLN A 190 -22.30 -30.09 -9.52
C GLN A 190 -22.66 -28.61 -9.36
N LEU A 191 -23.94 -28.24 -9.55
CA LEU A 191 -24.38 -26.86 -9.34
C LEU A 191 -24.10 -26.38 -7.90
N ASN A 192 -24.29 -27.24 -6.90
CA ASN A 192 -23.97 -26.94 -5.50
C ASN A 192 -22.48 -26.63 -5.24
N LYS A 193 -21.55 -27.13 -6.08
CA LYS A 193 -20.11 -26.90 -5.92
C LYS A 193 -19.73 -25.44 -6.24
N TYR A 194 -20.52 -24.75 -7.05
CA TYR A 194 -20.21 -23.43 -7.59
C TYR A 194 -21.14 -22.32 -7.08
N VAL A 195 -22.29 -22.68 -6.52
CA VAL A 195 -23.28 -21.76 -5.93
C VAL A 195 -23.00 -21.42 -4.46
N LYS A 196 -22.25 -22.27 -3.75
CA LYS A 196 -21.87 -22.08 -2.34
C LYS A 196 -20.39 -21.80 -2.20
#